data_AF-A0A1I3SYG5-F1
#
_entry.id   AF-A0A1I3SYG5-F1
#
_cell.length_a   1.000
_cell.length_b   1.000
_cell.length_c   1.000
_cell.angle_alpha   90.00
_cell.angle_beta   90.00
_cell.angle_gamma   90.00
#
_symmetry.space_group_name_H-M   'P 1'
#
loop_
_entity.id
_entity.type
_entity.pdbx_description
1 polymer ?
#
loop_
_entity_poly.entity_id
_entity_poly.type
_entity_poly.pdbx_seq_one_letter_code
_entity_poly.pdbx_strand_id
1 'polypeptide(L)'
;MGELKTRTVSNPEYEDLTDLLERARSMAVVVAGVLERPAALMSQDRVWTGPTAAESFALELDGRRADLPLRFEAFIDAVTARRAAVPPSFDVPVSEL
;
A
#
# COMPACT_ATOMS: atom_id res chain seq x y z
N MET A 1 -26.29 34.79 -23.45
CA MET A 1 -25.17 34.12 -22.77
C MET A 1 -24.82 32.90 -23.60
N GLY A 2 -23.63 32.84 -24.18
CA GLY A 2 -23.17 31.64 -24.88
C GLY A 2 -22.71 30.60 -23.87
N GLU A 3 -23.14 29.35 -24.01
CA GLU A 3 -22.60 28.24 -23.23
C GLU A 3 -21.13 28.05 -23.58
N LEU A 4 -20.26 28.10 -22.57
CA LEU A 4 -18.86 27.73 -22.74
C LEU A 4 -18.80 26.23 -23.02
N LYS A 5 -18.33 25.84 -24.21
CA LYS A 5 -18.01 24.44 -24.51
C LYS A 5 -16.92 23.99 -23.55
N THR A 6 -17.15 22.88 -22.86
CA THR A 6 -16.15 22.23 -22.01
C THR A 6 -15.75 20.88 -22.60
N ARG A 7 -14.55 20.40 -22.23
CA ARG A 7 -14.13 19.02 -22.44
C ARG A 7 -13.73 18.41 -21.10
N THR A 8 -14.07 17.15 -20.89
CA THR A 8 -13.64 16.37 -19.72
C THR A 8 -12.22 15.87 -19.92
N VAL A 9 -11.35 16.08 -18.92
CA VAL A 9 -9.98 15.57 -18.89
C VAL A 9 -9.77 14.73 -17.64
N SER A 10 -8.93 13.69 -17.72
CA SER A 10 -8.61 12.87 -16.55
C SER A 10 -7.79 13.66 -15.53
N ASN A 11 -7.89 13.24 -14.27
CA ASN A 11 -7.14 13.83 -13.18
C ASN A 11 -5.88 12.98 -12.87
N PRO A 12 -4.67 13.48 -13.15
CA PRO A 12 -3.44 12.73 -12.90
C PRO A 12 -3.27 12.31 -11.43
N GLU A 13 -3.74 13.13 -10.48
CA GLU A 13 -3.66 12.76 -9.05
C GLU A 13 -4.51 11.53 -8.74
N TYR A 14 -5.69 11.41 -9.36
CA TYR A 14 -6.54 10.24 -9.18
C TYR A 14 -5.91 8.97 -9.75
N GLU A 15 -5.26 9.09 -10.91
CA GLU A 15 -4.52 8.00 -11.57
C GLU A 15 -3.34 7.56 -10.68
N ASP A 16 -2.51 8.50 -10.23
CA ASP A 16 -1.36 8.23 -9.35
C ASP A 16 -1.78 7.55 -8.04
N LEU A 17 -2.86 8.00 -7.41
CA LEU A 17 -3.40 7.39 -6.19
C LEU A 17 -3.96 5.99 -6.44
N THR A 18 -4.51 5.73 -7.62
CA THR A 18 -4.98 4.40 -8.02
C THR A 18 -3.80 3.44 -8.15
N ASP A 19 -2.76 3.84 -8.87
CA ASP A 19 -1.53 3.06 -9.04
C ASP A 19 -0.84 2.80 -7.69
N LEU A 20 -0.79 3.79 -6.82
CA LEU A 20 -0.21 3.66 -5.49
C LEU A 20 -0.96 2.63 -4.64
N LEU A 21 -2.30 2.61 -4.68
CA LEU A 21 -3.12 1.62 -3.96
C LEU A 21 -2.86 0.20 -4.44
N GLU A 22 -2.79 -0.01 -5.74
CA GLU A 22 -2.51 -1.33 -6.32
C GLU A 22 -1.14 -1.85 -5.89
N ARG A 23 -0.12 -0.99 -5.98
CA ARG A 23 1.24 -1.32 -5.53
C ARG A 23 1.30 -1.61 -4.03
N ALA A 24 0.62 -0.81 -3.21
CA ALA A 24 0.60 -0.99 -1.76
C ALA A 24 -0.04 -2.31 -1.35
N ARG A 25 -1.18 -2.66 -1.96
CA ARG A 25 -1.87 -3.94 -1.71
C ARG A 25 -1.02 -5.13 -2.14
N SER A 26 -0.39 -5.06 -3.31
CA SER A 26 0.53 -6.10 -3.77
C SER A 26 1.71 -6.28 -2.82
N MET A 27 2.32 -5.17 -2.38
CA MET A 27 3.46 -5.21 -1.46
C MET A 27 3.08 -5.77 -0.08
N ALA A 28 1.91 -5.43 0.43
CA ALA A 28 1.42 -5.96 1.71
C ALA A 28 1.35 -7.50 1.71
N VAL A 29 0.85 -8.09 0.62
CA VAL A 29 0.80 -9.55 0.44
C VAL A 29 2.21 -10.15 0.35
N VAL A 30 3.11 -9.52 -0.40
CA VAL A 30 4.50 -9.98 -0.54
C VAL A 30 5.22 -9.97 0.80
N VAL A 31 5.11 -8.88 1.56
CA VAL A 31 5.77 -8.75 2.87
C VAL A 31 5.21 -9.79 3.85
N ALA A 32 3.89 -9.97 3.91
CA ALA A 32 3.28 -10.99 4.76
C ALA A 32 3.82 -12.39 4.43
N GLY A 33 3.85 -12.75 3.14
CA GLY A 33 4.37 -14.06 2.70
C GLY A 33 5.86 -14.26 2.95
N VAL A 34 6.68 -13.20 2.80
CA VAL A 34 8.12 -13.25 3.07
C VAL A 34 8.40 -13.47 4.56
N LEU A 35 7.57 -12.94 5.46
CA LEU A 35 7.75 -13.09 6.91
C LEU A 35 7.22 -14.42 7.45
N GLU A 36 6.21 -15.00 6.80
CA GLU A 36 5.55 -16.22 7.26
C GLU A 36 6.49 -17.44 7.26
N ARG A 37 7.26 -17.64 6.17
CA ARG A 37 8.16 -18.79 6.05
C ARG A 37 9.27 -18.79 7.10
N PRO A 38 10.04 -17.70 7.30
CA PRO A 38 11.02 -17.63 8.38
C PRO A 38 10.39 -17.83 9.77
N ALA A 39 9.17 -17.31 10.00
CA ALA A 39 8.52 -17.39 11.30
C ALA A 39 8.11 -18.84 11.62
N ALA A 40 7.58 -19.55 10.62
CA ALA A 40 7.26 -20.97 10.73
C ALA A 40 8.51 -21.85 10.93
N LEU A 41 9.65 -21.48 10.33
CA LEU A 41 10.91 -22.21 10.53
C LEU A 41 11.50 -21.99 11.93
N MET A 42 11.37 -20.77 12.46
CA MET A 42 11.79 -20.41 13.81
C MET A 42 10.95 -21.10 14.89
N SER A 43 9.63 -21.17 14.72
CA SER A 43 8.72 -21.79 15.70
C SER A 43 8.86 -23.31 15.83
N GLN A 44 9.53 -23.95 14.89
CA GLN A 44 9.74 -25.41 14.87
C GLN A 44 11.08 -25.82 15.49
N ASP A 45 11.91 -24.89 16.00
CA ASP A 45 13.29 -25.13 16.48
C ASP A 45 14.19 -25.83 15.42
N ARG A 46 13.84 -25.74 14.14
CA ARG A 46 14.44 -26.56 13.07
C ARG A 46 15.64 -25.95 12.37
N VAL A 47 15.86 -24.64 12.48
CA VAL A 47 16.77 -23.93 11.55
C VAL A 47 17.85 -23.11 12.24
N TRP A 48 17.54 -22.34 13.28
CA TRP A 48 18.54 -21.61 14.07
C TRP A 48 18.32 -21.88 15.56
N THR A 49 19.32 -22.48 16.19
CA THR A 49 19.34 -22.75 17.63
C THR A 49 20.52 -22.00 18.25
N GLY A 50 20.28 -21.33 19.38
CA GLY A 50 21.31 -20.58 20.11
C GLY A 50 20.76 -19.35 20.86
N PRO A 51 21.14 -19.14 22.13
CA PRO A 51 20.43 -18.26 23.08
C PRO A 51 20.62 -16.75 22.85
N THR A 52 21.19 -16.31 21.73
CA THR A 52 21.49 -14.88 21.51
C THR A 52 21.01 -14.41 20.16
N ALA A 53 21.63 -14.86 19.07
CA ALA A 53 21.25 -14.41 17.73
C ALA A 53 19.91 -14.98 17.26
N ALA A 54 19.59 -16.24 17.58
CA ALA A 54 18.36 -16.88 17.13
C ALA A 54 17.12 -16.35 17.87
N GLU A 55 17.18 -16.23 19.20
CA GLU A 55 16.07 -15.69 20.01
C GLU A 55 15.77 -14.23 19.69
N SER A 56 16.80 -13.39 19.55
CA SER A 56 16.62 -11.97 19.20
C SER A 56 15.99 -11.82 17.82
N PHE A 57 16.42 -12.63 16.84
CA PHE A 57 15.86 -12.61 15.50
C PHE A 57 14.41 -13.14 15.47
N ALA A 58 14.10 -14.19 16.23
CA ALA A 58 12.74 -14.70 16.36
C ALA A 58 11.79 -13.64 16.90
N LEU A 59 12.22 -12.92 17.96
CA LEU A 59 11.45 -11.83 18.56
C LEU A 59 11.22 -10.68 17.57
N GLU A 60 12.27 -10.28 16.83
CA GLU A 60 12.15 -9.23 15.81
C GLU A 60 11.19 -9.64 14.69
N LEU A 61 11.29 -10.89 14.24
CA LEU A 61 10.45 -11.43 13.18
C LEU A 61 8.98 -11.50 13.59
N ASP A 62 8.69 -11.95 14.81
CA ASP A 62 7.33 -11.95 15.35
C ASP A 62 6.79 -10.52 15.53
N GLY A 63 7.62 -9.61 16.02
CA GLY A 63 7.28 -8.19 16.12
C GLY A 63 6.92 -7.59 14.75
N ARG A 64 7.74 -7.83 13.73
CA ARG A 64 7.49 -7.37 12.35
C ARG A 64 6.25 -8.01 11.74
N ARG A 65 5.99 -9.29 12.01
CA ARG A 65 4.81 -10.01 11.53
C ARG A 65 3.51 -9.46 12.13
N ALA A 66 3.55 -8.99 13.38
CA ALA A 66 2.39 -8.37 14.03
C ALA A 66 2.19 -6.90 13.60
N ASP A 67 3.27 -6.13 13.44
CA ASP A 67 3.22 -4.67 13.23
C ASP A 67 3.06 -4.28 11.76
N LEU A 68 3.81 -4.90 10.84
CA LEU A 68 3.82 -4.47 9.42
C LEU A 68 2.46 -4.56 8.73
N PRO A 69 1.62 -5.61 8.92
CA PRO A 69 0.29 -5.66 8.34
C PRO A 69 -0.57 -4.46 8.74
N LEU A 70 -0.54 -4.06 10.01
CA LEU A 70 -1.29 -2.91 10.52
C LEU A 70 -0.81 -1.59 9.91
N ARG A 71 0.51 -1.46 9.69
CA ARG A 71 1.07 -0.28 9.00
C ARG A 71 0.65 -0.21 7.54
N PHE A 72 0.62 -1.35 6.84
CA PHE A 72 0.14 -1.40 5.46
C PHE A 72 -1.35 -1.08 5.37
N GLU A 73 -2.16 -1.62 6.28
CA GLU A 73 -3.59 -1.31 6.36
C GLU A 73 -3.83 0.18 6.57
N ALA A 74 -3.18 0.79 7.57
CA ALA A 74 -3.28 2.23 7.83
C ALA A 74 -2.84 3.08 6.63
N PHE A 75 -1.78 2.67 5.92
CA PHE A 75 -1.33 3.35 4.70
C PHE A 75 -2.37 3.22 3.57
N ILE A 76 -2.88 2.03 3.32
CA ILE A 76 -3.90 1.76 2.29
C ILE A 76 -5.16 2.57 2.58
N ASP A 77 -5.58 2.66 3.85
CA ASP A 77 -6.74 3.45 4.26
C ASP A 77 -6.51 4.94 4.02
N ALA A 78 -5.33 5.46 4.35
CA ALA A 78 -4.98 6.87 4.11
C ALA A 78 -5.00 7.22 2.61
N VAL A 79 -4.42 6.37 1.76
CA VAL A 79 -4.42 6.57 0.30
C VAL A 79 -5.84 6.41 -0.27
N THR A 80 -6.63 5.47 0.25
CA THR A 80 -8.03 5.26 -0.16
C THR A 80 -8.88 6.49 0.16
N ALA A 81 -8.73 7.03 1.37
CA ALA A 81 -9.41 8.25 1.80
C ALA A 81 -9.00 9.45 0.94
N ARG A 82 -7.71 9.61 0.63
CA ARG A 82 -7.25 10.68 -0.27
C ARG A 82 -7.83 10.53 -1.66
N ARG A 83 -7.80 9.33 -2.25
CA ARG A 83 -8.37 9.05 -3.58
C ARG A 83 -9.87 9.34 -3.63
N ALA A 84 -10.62 9.00 -2.59
CA ALA A 84 -12.05 9.28 -2.51
C ALA A 84 -12.37 10.78 -2.52
N ALA A 85 -11.45 11.62 -2.06
CA ALA A 85 -11.60 13.08 -2.05
C ALA A 85 -11.19 13.75 -3.38
N VAL A 86 -10.59 13.01 -4.30
CA VAL A 86 -10.09 13.52 -5.58
C VAL A 86 -11.02 13.04 -6.70
N PRO A 87 -11.62 13.94 -7.50
CA PRO A 87 -12.47 13.51 -8.61
C PRO A 87 -11.62 12.85 -9.71
N PRO A 88 -12.13 11.83 -10.40
CA PRO A 88 -11.39 11.10 -11.45
C PRO A 88 -11.14 11.94 -12.71
N SER A 89 -11.94 12.98 -12.91
CA SER A 89 -11.85 13.89 -14.05
C SER A 89 -12.40 15.25 -13.67
N PHE A 90 -12.09 16.25 -14.48
CA PHE A 90 -12.67 17.59 -14.37
C PHE A 90 -12.89 18.18 -15.77
N ASP A 91 -13.83 19.13 -15.85
CA ASP A 91 -14.14 19.82 -17.09
C ASP A 91 -13.26 21.06 -17.26
N VAL A 92 -12.65 21.20 -18.44
CA VAL A 92 -11.88 22.38 -18.82
C VAL A 92 -12.53 23.11 -20.00
N PRO A 93 -12.49 24.45 -20.05
CA PRO A 93 -13.00 25.20 -21.18
C PRO A 93 -12.27 24.83 -22.48
N VAL A 94 -13.00 24.73 -23.57
CA VAL A 94 -12.42 24.61 -24.91
C VAL A 94 -12.22 26.03 -25.44
N SER A 95 -10.97 26.49 -25.52
CA SER A 95 -10.65 27.72 -26.24
C SER A 95 -10.89 27.47 -27.73
N GLU A 96 -11.81 28.22 -28.34
CA GLU A 96 -11.92 28.28 -29.80
C GLU A 96 -10.66 29.01 -30.32
N LEU A 97 -9.76 28.26 -30.99
CA LEU A 97 -8.58 28.80 -31.68
C LEU A 97 -9.00 29.51 -32.98
#